data_AF-A0A7W0XBX3-F1
#
_entry.id   AF-A0A7W0XBX3-F1
#
_cell.length_a   1.000
_cell.length_b   1.000
_cell.length_c   1.000
_cell.angle_alpha   90.00
_cell.angle_beta   90.00
_cell.angle_gamma   90.00
#
_symmetry.space_group_name_H-M   'P 1'
#
loop_
_entity.id
_entity.type
_entity.pdbx_description
1 polymer ?
#
loop_
_entity_poly.entity_id
_entity_poly.type
_entity_poly.pdbx_seq_one_letter_code
_entity_poly.pdbx_strand_id
1 'polypeptide(L)' 'MYTKPMIFPFDVNGKIYTLQDAKGNTIGTGTREVCEVLLYIITKPLSPSGKTQLLLPQRPNVRAAIAI' A
#
# COMPACT_ATOMS: atom_id res chain seq x y z
N MET A 1 9.53 14.24 13.76
CA MET A 1 9.10 13.29 12.72
C MET A 1 8.22 14.03 11.73
N TYR A 2 8.46 13.88 10.43
CA TYR A 2 7.66 14.53 9.39
C TYR A 2 6.24 13.96 9.38
N THR A 3 5.25 14.78 9.05
CA THR A 3 3.83 14.37 9.05
C THR A 3 3.41 13.65 7.76
N LYS A 4 4.30 13.59 6.77
CA LYS A 4 4.06 13.02 5.43
C LYS A 4 5.29 12.23 4.99
N PRO A 5 5.14 11.24 4.09
CA PRO A 5 6.27 10.55 3.50
C PRO A 5 7.17 11.54 2.75
N MET A 6 8.49 11.38 2.88
CA MET A 6 9.48 12.30 2.31
C MET A 6 10.67 11.54 1.71
N ILE A 7 11.29 12.15 0.70
CA ILE A 7 12.44 11.62 -0.01
C ILE A 7 13.71 12.26 0.55
N PHE A 8 14.68 11.44 0.95
CA PHE A 8 15.96 11.87 1.50
C PHE A 8 17.12 11.31 0.67
N PRO A 9 18.26 12.00 0.60
CA PRO A 9 19.50 11.41 0.10
C PRO A 9 19.86 10.20 0.96
N PHE A 10 20.17 9.08 0.31
CA PHE A 10 20.58 7.85 0.99
C PHE A 10 22.08 7.59 0.85
N ASP A 11 22.66 8.01 -0.28
CA ASP A 11 24.09 7.89 -0.56
C ASP A 11 24.79 9.26 -0.54
N VAL A 12 26.07 9.27 -0.18
CA VAL A 12 26.93 10.47 -0.13
C VAL A 12 27.13 11.11 -1.50
N ASN A 13 27.01 10.33 -2.58
CA ASN A 13 27.12 10.85 -3.94
C ASN A 13 25.80 11.43 -4.47
N GLY A 14 24.71 11.37 -3.69
CA GLY A 14 23.39 11.86 -4.10
C GLY A 14 22.76 11.08 -5.26
N LYS A 15 23.25 9.87 -5.57
CA LYS A 15 22.70 9.04 -6.66
C LYS A 15 21.52 8.19 -6.22
N ILE A 16 21.49 7.82 -4.94
CA ILE A 16 20.45 6.98 -4.36
C ILE A 16 19.70 7.82 -3.32
N TYR A 17 18.39 7.70 -3.37
CA TYR A 17 17.44 8.33 -2.48
C TYR A 17 16.63 7.25 -1.75
N THR A 18 16.13 7.60 -0.57
CA THR A 18 15.23 6.78 0.23
C THR A 18 13.91 7.51 0.41
N LEU A 19 12.81 6.82 0.19
CA LEU A 19 11.47 7.29 0.53
C LEU A 19 11.13 6.75 1.92
N GLN A 20 10.96 7.65 2.89
CA GLN A 20 10.60 7.28 4.26
C GLN A 20 9.18 7.71 4.62
N ASP A 21 8.50 6.92 5.45
CA ASP A 21 7.21 7.28 6.02
C ASP A 21 7.35 8.29 7.18
N ALA A 22 6.22 8.72 7.74
CA ALA A 22 6.20 9.64 8.88
C ALA A 22 6.90 9.10 10.15
N LYS A 23 7.03 7.77 10.25
CA LYS A 23 7.68 7.05 11.34
C LYS A 23 9.16 6.76 11.04
N GLY A 24 9.72 7.27 9.94
CA GLY A 24 11.10 7.02 9.54
C GLY A 24 11.36 5.63 8.98
N ASN A 25 10.32 4.83 8.70
CA ASN A 25 10.49 3.54 8.04
C ASN A 25 10.76 3.77 6.55
N THR A 26 11.67 2.98 5.99
CA THR A 26 11.95 3.03 4.54
C THR A 26 10.85 2.31 3.78
N ILE A 27 10.16 3.02 2.91
CA ILE A 27 9.18 2.49 1.96
C ILE A 27 9.89 1.94 0.72
N GLY A 28 10.96 2.60 0.27
CA GLY A 28 11.74 2.18 -0.89
C GLY A 28 13.01 2.99 -1.08
N THR A 29 13.91 2.48 -1.92
CA THR A 29 15.16 3.14 -2.31
C THR A 29 15.34 3.08 -3.82
N GLY A 30 16.01 4.07 -4.40
CA GLY A 30 16.23 4.14 -5.85
C GLY A 30 16.78 5.49 -6.29
N THR A 31 16.67 5.80 -7.58
CA THR A 31 16.93 7.16 -8.05
C THR A 31 15.82 8.11 -7.59
N ARG A 32 16.04 9.41 -7.73
CA ARG A 32 15.06 10.42 -7.32
C ARG A 32 13.70 10.22 -7.99
N GLU A 33 13.71 9.95 -9.28
CA GLU A 33 12.52 9.77 -10.12
C GLU A 33 11.71 8.57 -9.66
N VAL A 34 12.37 7.47 -9.28
CA VAL A 34 11.71 6.27 -8.75
C VAL A 34 11.01 6.57 -7.43
N CYS A 35 11.68 7.31 -6.53
CA CYS A 35 11.07 7.70 -5.25
C CYS A 35 9.90 8.68 -5.44
N GLU A 36 9.96 9.58 -6.42
CA GLU A 36 8.85 10.49 -6.76
C GLU A 36 7.63 9.74 -7.31
N VAL A 37 7.86 8.75 -8.19
CA VAL A 37 6.80 7.88 -8.69
C VAL A 37 6.16 7.06 -7.56
N LEU A 38 6.98 6.48 -6.68
CA LEU A 38 6.46 5.75 -5.51
C LEU A 38 5.64 6.67 -4.60
N LEU A 39 6.13 7.88 -4.33
CA LEU A 39 5.41 8.88 -3.54
C LEU A 39 4.06 9.21 -4.18
N TYR A 40 4.01 9.40 -5.50
CA TYR A 40 2.76 9.63 -6.22
C TYR A 40 1.79 8.44 -6.07
N ILE A 41 2.26 7.20 -6.25
CA ILE A 41 1.42 6.01 -6.14
C ILE A 41 0.81 5.87 -4.74
N ILE A 42 1.60 6.06 -3.68
CA ILE A 42 1.12 5.90 -2.30
C ILE A 42 0.23 7.05 -1.82
N THR A 43 0.39 8.24 -2.39
CA THR A 43 -0.42 9.42 -2.04
C THR A 43 -1.67 9.55 -2.90
N LYS A 44 -1.72 8.86 -4.04
CA LYS A 44 -2.89 8.84 -4.90
C LYS A 44 -4.04 8.16 -4.15
N PRO A 45 -5.17 8.85 -3.93
CA PRO A 45 -6.33 8.21 -3.35
C PRO A 45 -6.77 7.09 -4.30
N LEU A 46 -6.99 5.89 -3.74
CA LEU A 46 -7.68 4.84 -4.47
C LEU A 46 -9.05 5.39 -4.82
N SER A 47 -9.25 5.77 -6.09
CA SER A 47 -10.58 6.06 -6.60
C SER A 47 -11.48 4.88 -6.21
N PRO A 48 -12.68 5.11 -5.66
CA PRO A 48 -13.62 4.03 -5.35
C PRO A 48 -14.10 3.40 -6.66
N SER A 49 -13.26 2.56 -7.25
CA SER A 49 -13.60 1.75 -8.41
C SER A 49 -14.36 0.55 -7.91
N GLY A 50 -15.69 0.69 -7.91
CA GLY A 50 -16.62 -0.41 -7.80
C GLY A 50 -16.88 -0.85 -6.36
N LYS A 51 -18.18 -0.85 -6.03
CA LYS A 51 -18.73 -1.64 -4.94
C LYS A 51 -18.33 -3.11 -5.14
N THR A 52 -17.21 -3.56 -4.59
CA THR A 52 -17.10 -4.97 -4.22
C THR A 52 -17.85 -5.12 -2.91
N GLN A 53 -19.17 -5.05 -3.02
CA GLN A 53 -20.06 -5.64 -2.05
C GLN A 53 -19.71 -7.13 -2.13
N LEU A 54 -18.82 -7.59 -1.25
CA LEU A 54 -18.77 -9.00 -0.89
C LEU A 54 -20.13 -9.26 -0.23
N LEU A 55 -21.14 -9.52 -1.06
CA LEU A 55 -22.27 -10.33 -0.67
C LEU A 55 -21.65 -11.70 -0.40
N LEU A 56 -21.20 -11.91 0.84
CA LEU A 56 -21.02 -13.26 1.33
C LEU A 56 -22.33 -13.96 1.04
N PRO A 57 -22.37 -15.02 0.22
CA PRO A 57 -23.56 -15.85 0.18
C PRO A 57 -23.71 -16.39 1.60
N GLN A 58 -24.71 -15.88 2.32
CA GLN A 58 -25.20 -16.52 3.53
C GLN A 58 -25.57 -17.92 3.11
N ARG A 59 -24.67 -18.88 3.32
CA ARG A 59 -24.97 -20.29 3.11
C ARG A 59 -26.03 -20.63 4.17
N PRO A 60 -27.29 -20.92 3.81
CA PRO A 60 -28.22 -21.44 4.78
C PRO A 60 -27.68 -22.79 5.22
N ASN A 61 -27.61 -23.00 6.53
CA ASN A 61 -27.07 -24.17 7.19
C ASN A 61 -27.60 -25.47 6.53
N VAL A 62 -26.79 -26.11 5.69
CA VAL A 62 -27.14 -27.42 5.11
C VAL A 62 -26.89 -28.48 6.17
N ARG A 63 -27.95 -28.87 6.88
CA ARG A 63 -27.99 -30.09 7.69
C ARG A 63 -28.01 -31.27 6.72
N ALA A 64 -26.85 -31.86 6.41
CA ALA A 64 -26.83 -33.12 5.68
C ALA A 64 -27.46 -34.21 6.57
N ALA A 65 -28.58 -34.77 6.13
CA ALA A 65 -29.14 -35.98 6.73
C ALA A 65 -28.26 -37.16 6.30
N ILE A 66 -27.68 -37.87 7.26
CA ILE A 66 -27.06 -39.17 7.03
C ILE A 66 -28.21 -40.14 6.76
N ALA A 67 -28.23 -40.74 5.58
CA ALA A 67 -29.09 -41.88 5.30
C ALA A 67 -28.58 -43.09 6.08
N ILE A 68 -29.53 -43.79 6.69
CA ILE A 68 -29.40 -44.91 7.64
C ILE A 68 -28.62 -46.09 7.05
#